data_AF-A0A257F2D5-F1
#
_entry.id   AF-A0A257F2D5-F1
#
_cell.length_a   1.000
_cell.length_b   1.000
_cell.length_c   1.000
_cell.angle_alpha   90.00
_cell.angle_beta   90.00
_cell.angle_gamma   90.00
#
_symmetry.space_group_name_H-M   'P 1'
#
loop_
_entity.id
_entity.type
_entity.pdbx_description
1 polymer ?
#
loop_
_entity_poly.entity_id
_entity_poly.type
_entity_poly.pdbx_seq_one_letter_code
_entity_poly.pdbx_strand_id
1 'polypeptide(L)'
;MAMGLSTPEGRAAFLADEPAYLDRFALTPDQRAAVQARDWAEMVRLGGNLFYILKISAVDPTPIRAIGAAQAGLSLDAFLDIRLGKVTNG
;
A
#
# COMPACT_ATOMS: atom_id res chain seq x y z
N MET A 1 7.78 6.77 -8.80
CA MET A 1 6.91 5.57 -8.88
C MET A 1 5.45 5.93 -8.60
N ALA A 2 5.03 6.10 -7.34
CA ALA A 2 3.62 6.30 -6.97
C ALA A 2 2.84 7.41 -7.71
N MET A 3 3.50 8.52 -8.09
CA MET A 3 2.83 9.59 -8.87
C MET A 3 2.33 9.12 -10.24
N GLY A 4 3.05 8.19 -10.87
CA GLY A 4 2.63 7.61 -12.14
C GLY A 4 1.31 6.87 -12.06
N LEU A 5 0.90 6.40 -10.88
CA LEU A 5 -0.39 5.73 -10.66
C LEU A 5 -1.58 6.71 -10.62
N SER A 6 -1.33 8.03 -10.70
CA SER A 6 -2.39 9.03 -10.74
C SER A 6 -3.15 9.04 -12.07
N THR A 7 -2.57 8.51 -13.16
CA THR A 7 -3.24 8.45 -14.47
C THR A 7 -3.75 7.04 -14.77
N PRO A 8 -4.81 6.89 -15.60
CA PRO A 8 -5.30 5.58 -16.03
C PRO A 8 -4.22 4.73 -16.71
N GLU A 9 -3.37 5.35 -17.55
CA GLU A 9 -2.33 4.67 -18.33
C GLU A 9 -1.24 4.13 -17.40
N GLY A 10 -0.86 4.90 -16.37
CA GLY A 10 0.11 4.46 -15.39
C GLY A 10 -0.41 3.30 -14.54
N ARG A 11 -1.71 3.28 -14.20
CA ARG A 11 -2.33 2.13 -13.53
C ARG A 11 -2.40 0.91 -14.43
N ALA A 12 -2.79 1.08 -15.70
CA ALA A 12 -2.83 0.00 -16.67
C ALA A 12 -1.44 -0.63 -16.89
N ALA A 13 -0.39 0.19 -16.99
CA ALA A 13 0.99 -0.29 -17.12
C ALA A 13 1.46 -1.03 -15.86
N PHE A 14 1.12 -0.55 -14.67
CA PHE A 14 1.45 -1.24 -13.40
C PHE A 14 0.74 -2.60 -13.30
N LEU A 15 -0.54 -2.67 -13.70
CA LEU A 15 -1.31 -3.92 -13.70
C LEU A 15 -0.82 -4.94 -14.73
N ALA A 16 -0.35 -4.46 -15.89
CA ALA A 16 0.10 -5.33 -16.97
C ALA A 16 1.42 -6.04 -16.61
N ASP A 17 2.36 -5.32 -16.01
CA ASP A 17 3.66 -5.87 -15.57
C ASP A 17 4.23 -5.00 -14.44
N GLU A 18 3.91 -5.37 -13.20
CA GLU A 18 4.37 -4.65 -12.02
C GLU A 18 5.92 -4.64 -11.92
N PRO A 19 6.64 -5.77 -12.05
CA PRO A 19 8.10 -5.77 -12.09
C PRO A 19 8.70 -4.80 -13.12
N ALA A 20 8.25 -4.84 -14.37
CA ALA A 20 8.78 -3.96 -15.42
C ALA A 20 8.40 -2.50 -15.19
N TYR A 21 7.22 -2.23 -14.63
CA TYR A 21 6.83 -0.88 -14.25
C TYR A 21 7.75 -0.32 -13.15
N LEU A 22 8.06 -1.12 -12.13
CA LEU A 22 8.94 -0.74 -11.02
C LEU A 22 10.39 -0.50 -11.50
N ASP A 23 10.87 -1.27 -12.48
CA ASP A 23 12.21 -1.12 -13.06
C ASP A 23 12.45 0.24 -13.75
N ARG A 24 11.38 0.99 -14.06
CA ARG A 24 11.45 2.37 -14.56
C ARG A 24 11.89 3.37 -13.48
N PHE A 25 11.95 2.95 -12.22
CA PHE A 25 12.26 3.81 -11.07
C PHE A 25 13.45 3.25 -10.30
N ALA A 26 14.27 4.14 -9.75
CA ALA A 26 15.42 3.77 -8.92
C ALA A 26 14.99 3.38 -7.49
N LEU A 27 14.24 2.30 -7.35
CA LEU A 27 13.90 1.72 -6.05
C LEU A 27 15.04 0.85 -5.54
N THR A 28 15.26 0.83 -4.22
CA THR A 28 16.12 -0.18 -3.61
C THR A 28 15.45 -1.57 -3.68
N PRO A 29 16.21 -2.67 -3.58
CA PRO A 29 15.64 -4.02 -3.54
C PRO A 29 14.54 -4.17 -2.46
N ASP A 30 14.77 -3.62 -1.27
CA ASP A 30 13.82 -3.69 -0.16
C ASP A 30 12.54 -2.90 -0.46
N GLN A 31 12.65 -1.71 -1.07
CA GLN A 31 11.48 -0.92 -1.47
C GLN A 31 10.67 -1.64 -2.55
N ARG A 32 11.35 -2.27 -3.52
CA ARG A 32 10.68 -3.05 -4.57
C ARG A 32 9.93 -4.24 -3.95
N ALA A 33 10.58 -4.98 -3.05
CA ALA A 33 10.00 -6.13 -2.38
C ALA A 33 8.77 -5.73 -1.54
N ALA A 34 8.86 -4.64 -0.76
CA ALA A 34 7.75 -4.14 0.03
C ALA A 34 6.54 -3.80 -0.84
N VAL A 35 6.76 -3.12 -1.97
CA VAL A 35 5.69 -2.77 -2.93
C VAL A 35 5.02 -4.03 -3.49
N GLN A 36 5.80 -4.98 -3.99
CA GLN A 36 5.31 -6.23 -4.58
C GLN A 36 4.55 -7.09 -3.56
N ALA A 37 4.99 -7.12 -2.31
CA ALA A 37 4.33 -7.86 -1.24
C ALA A 37 3.12 -7.14 -0.65
N ARG A 38 2.83 -5.90 -1.08
CA ARG A 38 1.86 -4.99 -0.44
C ARG A 38 2.13 -4.84 1.06
N ASP A 39 3.40 -4.81 1.46
CA ASP A 39 3.80 -4.61 2.85
C ASP A 39 3.72 -3.13 3.20
N TRP A 40 2.51 -2.69 3.58
CA TRP A 40 2.20 -1.30 3.88
C TRP A 40 2.99 -0.73 5.06
N ALA A 41 3.35 -1.57 6.02
CA ALA A 41 4.14 -1.18 7.18
C ALA A 41 5.60 -0.96 6.76
N GLU A 42 6.15 -1.90 5.99
CA GLU A 42 7.52 -1.82 5.49
C GLU A 42 7.72 -0.66 4.51
N MET A 43 6.76 -0.39 3.63
CA MET A 43 6.81 0.79 2.76
C MET A 43 6.96 2.09 3.54
N VAL A 44 6.29 2.24 4.69
CA VAL A 44 6.45 3.42 5.56
C VAL A 44 7.76 3.37 6.32
N ARG A 45 8.17 2.21 6.85
CA ARG A 45 9.46 2.03 7.55
C ARG A 45 10.64 2.43 6.65
N LEU A 46 10.56 2.12 5.36
CA LEU A 46 11.55 2.46 4.32
C LEU A 46 11.47 3.93 3.84
N GLY A 47 10.64 4.78 4.48
CA GLY A 47 10.54 6.21 4.20
C GLY A 47 9.45 6.61 3.20
N GLY A 48 8.57 5.69 2.81
CA GLY A 48 7.44 5.98 1.93
C GLY A 48 6.40 6.87 2.61
N ASN A 49 5.95 7.90 1.90
CA ASN A 49 4.86 8.76 2.38
C ASN A 49 3.50 8.09 2.13
N LEU A 50 2.65 8.04 3.16
CA LEU A 50 1.36 7.36 3.13
C LEU A 50 0.45 7.80 1.97
N PHE A 51 0.38 9.11 1.65
CA PHE A 51 -0.48 9.60 0.56
C PHE A 51 -0.05 9.10 -0.82
N TYR A 52 1.24 8.78 -0.99
CA TYR A 52 1.76 8.18 -2.21
C TYR A 52 1.54 6.67 -2.22
N ILE A 53 1.72 6.00 -1.08
CA ILE A 53 1.46 4.57 -0.93
C ILE A 53 -0.02 4.24 -1.23
N LEU A 54 -0.96 5.09 -0.80
CA LEU A 54 -2.39 4.93 -1.09
C LEU A 54 -2.74 4.98 -2.59
N LYS A 55 -1.82 5.43 -3.46
CA LYS A 55 -2.03 5.32 -4.92
C LYS A 55 -1.85 3.89 -5.43
N ILE A 56 -1.09 3.05 -4.71
CA ILE A 56 -0.98 1.61 -4.99
C ILE A 56 -2.32 0.93 -4.65
N SER A 57 -2.98 1.33 -3.57
CA SER A 57 -4.31 0.80 -3.23
C SER A 57 -5.43 1.21 -4.20
N ALA A 58 -5.17 2.15 -5.12
CA ALA A 58 -6.10 2.46 -6.22
C ALA A 58 -5.96 1.48 -7.40
N VAL A 59 -4.87 0.72 -7.44
CA VAL A 59 -4.63 -0.36 -8.41
C VAL A 59 -5.07 -1.70 -7.85
N ASP A 60 -4.82 -1.92 -6.56
CA ASP A 60 -5.20 -3.11 -5.80
C ASP A 60 -6.05 -2.69 -4.59
N PRO A 61 -7.41 -2.72 -4.71
CA PRO A 61 -8.32 -2.10 -3.75
C PRO A 61 -8.17 -2.64 -2.32
N THR A 62 -7.28 -2.01 -1.55
CA THR A 62 -7.10 -2.27 -0.13
C THR A 62 -7.79 -1.18 0.68
N PRO A 63 -8.77 -1.50 1.54
CA PRO A 63 -9.40 -0.49 2.39
C PRO A 63 -8.38 0.23 3.26
N ILE A 64 -8.47 1.56 3.37
CA ILE A 64 -7.54 2.37 4.18
C ILE A 64 -7.44 1.91 5.64
N ARG A 65 -8.51 1.31 6.19
CA ARG A 65 -8.52 0.73 7.54
C ARG A 65 -7.65 -0.52 7.65
N ALA A 66 -7.57 -1.34 6.61
CA ALA A 66 -6.68 -2.50 6.56
C ALA A 66 -5.22 -2.08 6.45
N ILE A 67 -4.93 -1.02 5.69
CA ILE A 67 -3.60 -0.39 5.63
C ILE A 67 -3.20 0.15 7.00
N GLY A 68 -4.10 0.88 7.67
CA GLY A 68 -3.86 1.39 9.03
C GLY A 68 -3.66 0.27 10.07
N ALA A 69 -4.41 -0.83 9.96
CA ALA A 69 -4.24 -2.01 10.82
C ALA A 69 -2.85 -2.64 10.64
N ALA A 70 -2.43 -2.88 9.39
CA ALA A 70 -1.11 -3.43 9.07
C ALA A 70 0.02 -2.54 9.62
N GLN A 71 -0.09 -1.22 9.45
CA GLN A 71 0.89 -0.25 9.97
C GLN A 71 0.94 -0.20 11.50
N ALA A 72 -0.19 -0.49 12.16
CA ALA A 72 -0.26 -0.57 13.62
C ALA A 72 0.19 -1.94 14.17
N GLY A 73 0.48 -2.93 13.31
CA GLY A 73 0.76 -4.30 13.71
C GLY A 73 -0.46 -5.00 14.34
N LEU A 74 -1.67 -4.59 13.94
CA LEU A 74 -2.94 -5.11 14.45
C LEU A 74 -3.70 -5.88 13.36
N SER A 75 -4.54 -6.82 13.77
CA SER A 75 -5.60 -7.31 12.89
C SER A 75 -6.59 -6.19 12.57
N LEU A 76 -7.35 -6.34 11.48
CA LEU A 76 -8.37 -5.34 11.12
C LEU A 76 -9.38 -5.16 12.27
N ASP A 77 -9.89 -6.24 12.85
CA ASP A 77 -10.88 -6.18 13.94
C ASP A 77 -10.31 -5.49 15.18
N ALA A 78 -9.09 -5.84 15.59
CA ALA A 78 -8.42 -5.18 16.71
C ALA A 78 -8.19 -3.69 16.43
N PHE A 79 -7.87 -3.32 15.19
CA PHE A 79 -7.75 -1.92 14.80
C PHE A 79 -9.09 -1.18 14.85
N LEU A 80 -10.18 -1.79 14.37
CA LEU A 80 -11.52 -1.21 14.42
C LEU A 80 -11.97 -0.96 15.85
N ASP A 81 -11.73 -1.92 16.75
CA ASP A 81 -12.09 -1.84 18.16
C ASP A 81 -11.21 -0.81 18.91
N ILE A 82 -9.88 -1.02 18.90
CA ILE A 82 -8.93 -0.24 19.72
C ILE A 82 -8.78 1.20 19.21
N ARG A 83 -8.74 1.41 17.89
CA ARG A 83 -8.39 2.74 17.31
C ARG A 83 -9.60 3.52 16.83
N LEU A 84 -10.66 2.86 16.41
CA LEU A 84 -11.83 3.52 15.84
C LEU A 84 -13.08 3.44 16.73
N GLY A 85 -13.02 2.71 17.85
CA GLY A 85 -14.18 2.52 18.75
C GLY A 85 -15.36 1.87 18.05
N LYS A 86 -15.12 1.14 16.95
CA LYS A 86 -16.13 0.41 16.19
C LYS A 86 -16.08 -1.03 16.66
N VAL A 87 -16.85 -1.33 17.70
CA VAL A 87 -17.04 -2.71 18.15
C VAL A 87 -17.70 -3.49 17.01
N THR A 88 -16.94 -4.35 16.34
CA THR A 88 -17.48 -5.34 15.43
C THR A 88 -18.11 -6.45 16.26
N ASN A 89 -19.39 -6.29 16.60
CA ASN A 89 -20.18 -7.42 17.09
C ASN A 89 -20.26 -8.42 15.94
N GLY A 90 -19.69 -9.61 16.16
CA GLY A 90 -19.66 -10.71 15.19
C GLY A 90 -21.03 -11.19 14.74
#